data_AF-A0A1V3IPC2-F1
#
_entry.id   AF-A0A1V3IPC2-F1
#
_cell.length_a   1.000
_cell.length_b   1.000
_cell.length_c   1.000
_cell.angle_alpha   90.00
_cell.angle_beta   90.00
_cell.angle_gamma   90.00
#
_symmetry.space_group_name_H-M   'P 1'
#
loop_
_entity.id
_entity.type
_entity.pdbx_description
1 polymer ?
#
loop_
_entity_poly.entity_id
_entity_poly.type
_entity_poly.pdbx_seq_one_letter_code
_entity_poly.pdbx_strand_id
1 'polypeptide(L)'
;MESENETEINVFFLRTNRHCKLNKSKIETFKIEETGDRFKFKVCDRCYKRLDTETEFENNRLKKDNIITKRPSCRSCRREKDGARIPTRQKNEWESKRPVPGSLFTCPICQKTTIVGISKVVLDHNHSTGNVRGWLCESCNTGIGRFDDKIEIIQHAIDWLKKTNR
;
A
#
# COMPACT_ATOMS: atom_id res chain seq x y z
N MET A 1 -5.87 26.36 -44.56
CA MET A 1 -6.55 26.42 -43.25
C MET A 1 -6.26 25.11 -42.53
N GLU A 2 -5.07 24.99 -41.94
CA GLU A 2 -4.75 23.88 -41.05
C GLU A 2 -5.43 24.16 -39.71
N SER A 3 -6.28 23.23 -39.26
CA SER A 3 -7.06 23.39 -38.04
C SER A 3 -6.16 23.43 -36.81
N GLU A 4 -6.25 24.50 -36.02
CA GLU A 4 -5.53 24.72 -34.75
C GLU A 4 -5.76 23.65 -33.66
N ASN A 5 -6.58 22.63 -33.94
CA ASN A 5 -6.97 21.54 -33.03
C ASN A 5 -5.99 20.34 -32.97
N GLU A 6 -4.93 20.29 -33.78
CA GLU A 6 -3.99 19.15 -33.77
C GLU A 6 -2.91 19.23 -32.67
N THR A 7 -2.81 20.34 -31.94
CA THR A 7 -1.75 20.54 -30.93
C THR A 7 -2.12 20.04 -29.54
N GLU A 8 -3.40 19.74 -29.29
CA GLU A 8 -3.89 19.26 -28.00
C GLU A 8 -4.25 17.78 -28.05
N ILE A 9 -4.04 17.10 -26.93
CA ILE A 9 -4.42 15.70 -26.73
C ILE A 9 -5.12 15.57 -25.38
N ASN A 10 -6.15 14.72 -25.35
CA ASN A 10 -6.86 14.40 -24.14
C ASN A 10 -6.11 13.30 -23.37
N VAL A 11 -5.62 13.62 -22.17
CA VAL A 11 -4.87 12.70 -21.32
C VAL A 11 -5.72 12.32 -20.11
N PHE A 12 -5.78 11.02 -19.83
CA PHE A 12 -6.45 10.48 -18.64
C PHE A 12 -5.46 10.31 -17.49
N PHE A 13 -5.61 11.11 -16.44
CA PHE A 13 -4.79 11.04 -15.23
C PHE A 13 -5.31 9.98 -14.27
N LEU A 14 -4.58 8.85 -14.19
CA LEU A 14 -4.97 7.68 -13.41
C LEU A 14 -5.17 7.95 -11.90
N ARG A 15 -4.31 8.76 -11.27
CA ARG A 15 -4.42 9.04 -9.82
C ARG A 15 -5.72 9.77 -9.46
N THR A 16 -6.14 10.73 -10.29
CA THR A 16 -7.28 11.60 -10.01
C THR A 16 -8.55 11.14 -10.71
N ASN A 17 -8.46 10.14 -11.59
CA ASN A 17 -9.55 9.65 -12.42
C ASN A 17 -10.19 10.78 -13.25
N ARG A 18 -9.35 11.60 -13.91
CA ARG A 18 -9.79 12.80 -14.66
C ARG A 18 -9.15 12.89 -16.03
N HIS A 19 -9.93 13.35 -17.00
CA HIS A 19 -9.46 13.77 -18.31
C HIS A 19 -9.00 15.22 -18.27
N CYS A 20 -7.90 15.52 -18.97
CA CYS A 20 -7.38 16.86 -19.12
C CYS A 20 -6.86 17.04 -20.55
N LYS A 21 -7.23 18.15 -21.19
CA LYS A 21 -6.65 18.55 -22.48
C LYS A 21 -5.30 19.19 -22.21
N LEU A 22 -4.28 18.68 -22.86
CA LEU A 22 -2.91 19.17 -22.75
C LEU A 22 -2.32 19.39 -24.14
N ASN A 23 -1.52 20.43 -24.28
CA ASN A 23 -0.72 20.61 -25.47
C ASN A 23 0.33 19.50 -25.57
N LYS A 24 0.55 18.95 -26.77
CA LYS A 24 1.53 17.90 -27.07
C LYS A 24 2.95 18.25 -26.61
N SER A 25 3.33 19.54 -26.62
CA SER A 25 4.63 20.01 -26.10
C SER A 25 4.88 19.70 -24.61
N LYS A 26 3.82 19.47 -23.83
CA LYS A 26 3.90 19.13 -22.40
C LYS A 26 3.94 17.63 -22.14
N ILE A 27 4.05 16.81 -23.19
CA ILE A 27 3.91 15.35 -23.11
C ILE A 27 5.18 14.69 -23.62
N GLU A 28 5.69 13.79 -22.79
CA GLU A 28 6.76 12.86 -23.13
C GLU A 28 6.15 11.45 -23.14
N THR A 29 6.40 10.69 -24.21
CA THR A 29 6.04 9.27 -24.28
C THR A 29 7.23 8.42 -23.86
N PHE A 30 6.97 7.32 -23.18
CA PHE A 30 7.99 6.33 -22.81
C PHE A 30 7.41 4.92 -22.91
N LYS A 31 8.29 3.93 -23.02
CA LYS A 31 7.94 2.51 -23.04
C LYS A 31 7.77 1.97 -21.62
N ILE A 32 6.65 1.33 -21.32
CA ILE A 32 6.34 0.83 -19.98
C ILE A 32 7.24 -0.35 -19.62
N GLU A 33 7.56 -1.19 -20.60
CA GLU A 33 8.47 -2.33 -20.50
C GLU A 33 9.92 -1.93 -20.15
N GLU A 34 10.30 -0.67 -20.37
CA GLU A 34 11.60 -0.10 -19.99
C GLU A 34 11.53 0.63 -18.63
N THR A 35 10.62 0.20 -17.74
CA THR A 35 10.48 0.70 -16.37
C THR A 35 10.53 -0.41 -15.33
N GLY A 36 10.91 -0.08 -14.10
CA GLY A 36 10.91 -1.00 -12.97
C GLY A 36 12.28 -1.16 -12.32
N ASP A 37 12.44 -2.22 -11.52
CA ASP A 37 13.58 -2.40 -10.61
C ASP A 37 14.95 -2.51 -11.31
N ARG A 38 14.98 -2.78 -12.63
CA ARG A 38 16.21 -2.88 -13.43
C ARG A 38 16.52 -1.62 -14.25
N PHE A 39 15.64 -0.62 -14.20
CA PHE A 39 15.74 0.58 -15.02
C PHE A 39 15.90 1.81 -14.13
N LYS A 40 16.43 2.90 -14.69
CA LYS A 40 16.59 4.18 -13.99
C LYS A 40 15.27 4.73 -13.45
N PHE A 41 14.17 4.45 -14.14
CA PHE A 41 12.85 4.94 -13.76
C PHE A 41 11.84 3.81 -13.52
N LYS A 42 10.95 4.04 -12.55
CA LYS A 42 9.85 3.15 -12.19
C LYS A 42 8.56 3.95 -12.05
N VAL A 43 7.44 3.35 -12.45
CA VAL A 43 6.11 3.94 -12.28
C VAL A 43 5.53 3.50 -10.93
N CYS A 44 5.11 4.46 -10.12
CA CYS A 44 4.45 4.19 -8.84
C CYS A 44 3.04 3.62 -9.05
N ASP A 45 2.69 2.53 -8.38
CA ASP A 45 1.37 1.88 -8.48
C ASP A 45 0.21 2.65 -7.80
N ARG A 46 0.50 3.75 -7.11
CA ARG A 46 -0.50 4.59 -6.43
C ARG A 46 -0.71 5.93 -7.10
N CYS A 47 0.38 6.68 -7.30
CA CYS A 47 0.30 8.01 -7.90
C CYS A 47 0.55 8.02 -9.41
N TYR A 48 0.96 6.88 -10.00
CA TYR A 48 1.25 6.72 -11.42
C TYR A 48 2.30 7.67 -11.99
N LYS A 49 3.12 8.28 -11.14
CA LYS A 49 4.27 9.08 -11.56
C LYS A 49 5.42 8.18 -11.96
N ARG A 50 6.12 8.53 -13.05
CA ARG A 50 7.43 7.99 -13.43
C ARG A 50 8.49 8.69 -12.60
N LEU A 51 9.18 7.94 -11.75
CA LEU A 51 10.10 8.46 -10.73
C LEU A 51 11.41 7.68 -10.77
N ASP A 52 12.48 8.26 -10.22
CA ASP A 52 13.77 7.58 -10.13
C ASP A 52 13.67 6.33 -9.25
N THR A 53 14.10 5.18 -9.78
CA THR A 53 13.93 3.88 -9.14
C THR A 53 14.70 3.77 -7.82
N GLU A 54 15.90 4.35 -7.75
CA GLU A 54 16.80 4.18 -6.61
C GLU A 54 16.46 5.11 -5.45
N THR A 55 16.13 6.36 -5.77
CA THR A 55 15.88 7.39 -4.75
C THR A 55 14.42 7.40 -4.27
N GLU A 56 13.45 7.21 -5.16
CA GLU A 56 12.03 7.40 -4.85
C GLU A 56 11.33 6.13 -4.35
N PHE A 57 11.97 4.97 -4.42
CA PHE A 57 11.39 3.69 -3.97
C PHE A 57 12.28 3.00 -2.92
N GLU A 58 11.63 2.47 -1.89
CA GLU A 58 12.30 1.71 -0.83
C GLU A 58 12.59 0.27 -1.27
N ASN A 59 13.66 -0.30 -0.74
CA ASN A 59 13.94 -1.73 -0.85
C ASN A 59 12.85 -2.55 -0.13
N ASN A 60 12.48 -3.70 -0.69
CA ASN A 60 11.37 -4.52 -0.21
C ASN A 60 11.80 -5.96 0.13
N ARG A 61 12.12 -6.76 -0.88
CA ARG A 61 12.45 -8.19 -0.72
C ARG A 61 13.67 -8.56 -1.56
N LEU A 62 14.55 -9.38 -1.02
CA LEU A 62 15.58 -10.07 -1.79
C LEU A 62 14.92 -11.17 -2.63
N LYS A 63 15.15 -11.17 -3.95
CA LYS A 63 14.79 -12.27 -4.84
C LYS A 63 15.89 -13.33 -4.84
N LYS A 64 15.56 -14.52 -5.33
CA LYS A 64 16.56 -15.47 -5.84
C LYS A 64 17.42 -14.70 -6.86
N ASP A 65 18.74 -14.86 -6.80
CA ASP A 65 19.75 -14.07 -7.52
C ASP A 65 20.24 -12.79 -6.82
N ASN A 66 19.99 -12.61 -5.51
CA ASN A 66 20.45 -11.47 -4.70
C ASN A 66 19.97 -10.08 -5.18
N ILE A 67 19.00 -10.03 -6.09
CA ILE A 67 18.40 -8.77 -6.54
C ILE A 67 17.42 -8.28 -5.46
N ILE A 68 17.67 -7.09 -4.93
CA ILE A 68 16.74 -6.42 -4.04
C ILE A 68 15.62 -5.78 -4.87
N THR A 69 14.40 -6.25 -4.68
CA THR A 69 13.21 -5.63 -5.29
C THR A 69 12.88 -4.31 -4.60
N LYS A 70 12.40 -3.35 -5.39
CA LYS A 70 11.86 -2.10 -4.86
C LYS A 70 10.38 -2.27 -4.54
N ARG A 71 9.86 -1.51 -3.58
CA ARG A 71 8.42 -1.38 -3.34
C ARG A 71 7.73 -0.88 -4.63
N PRO A 72 6.47 -1.28 -4.88
CA PRO A 72 5.73 -0.81 -6.04
C PRO A 72 5.23 0.64 -5.87
N SER A 73 4.97 1.06 -4.63
CA SER A 73 4.61 2.45 -4.31
C SER A 73 5.86 3.26 -3.94
N CYS A 74 5.94 4.50 -4.42
CA CYS A 74 7.01 5.42 -4.07
C CYS A 74 6.94 5.88 -2.59
N ARG A 75 8.05 6.43 -2.09
CA ARG A 75 8.21 6.91 -0.70
C ARG A 75 7.14 7.92 -0.30
N SER A 76 6.76 8.84 -1.18
CA SER A 76 5.70 9.83 -0.89
C SER A 76 4.34 9.16 -0.66
N CYS A 77 3.94 8.25 -1.54
CA CYS A 77 2.69 7.49 -1.37
C CYS A 77 2.73 6.54 -0.16
N ARG A 78 3.90 6.00 0.18
CA ARG A 78 4.09 5.21 1.41
C ARG A 78 3.90 6.05 2.65
N ARG A 79 4.47 7.25 2.70
CA ARG A 79 4.28 8.20 3.81
C ARG A 79 2.81 8.58 3.99
N GLU A 80 2.11 8.85 2.89
CA GLU A 80 0.66 9.11 2.91
C GLU A 80 -0.11 7.90 3.47
N LYS A 81 0.25 6.67 3.07
CA LYS A 81 -0.39 5.43 3.53
C LYS A 81 -0.10 5.10 5.00
N ASP A 82 1.16 5.21 5.41
CA ASP A 82 1.61 4.84 6.76
C ASP A 82 0.98 5.77 7.82
N GLY A 83 0.65 7.01 7.43
CA GLY A 83 -0.22 7.89 8.20
C GLY A 83 0.32 8.24 9.60
N ALA A 84 -0.61 8.42 10.53
CA ALA A 84 -0.35 8.70 11.94
C ALA A 84 0.28 7.50 12.63
N ARG A 85 1.42 7.72 13.29
CA ARG A 85 2.09 6.72 14.11
C ARG A 85 1.39 6.57 15.46
N ILE A 86 1.57 5.40 16.09
CA ILE A 86 1.12 5.16 17.47
C ILE A 86 1.78 6.18 18.42
N PRO A 87 1.01 6.94 19.22
CA PRO A 87 1.55 7.83 20.23
C PRO A 87 2.39 7.05 21.26
N THR A 88 3.54 7.61 21.67
CA THR A 88 4.47 6.97 22.61
C THR A 88 3.78 6.45 23.87
N ARG A 89 2.82 7.22 24.42
CA ARG A 89 2.03 6.82 25.60
C ARG A 89 1.26 5.51 25.36
N GLN A 90 0.51 5.44 24.25
CA GLN A 90 -0.25 4.22 23.91
C GLN A 90 0.69 3.06 23.58
N LYS A 91 1.79 3.33 22.88
CA LYS A 91 2.80 2.29 22.61
C LYS A 91 3.30 1.66 23.90
N ASN A 92 3.74 2.46 24.87
CA ASN A 92 4.23 1.95 26.15
C ASN A 92 3.15 1.19 26.93
N GLU A 93 1.91 1.69 26.92
CA GLU A 93 0.77 1.01 27.58
C GLU A 93 0.46 -0.36 26.97
N TRP A 94 0.53 -0.50 25.64
CA TRP A 94 0.21 -1.75 24.96
C TRP A 94 1.37 -2.73 24.97
N GLU A 95 2.62 -2.25 24.97
CA GLU A 95 3.81 -3.07 25.12
C GLU A 95 3.87 -3.78 26.48
N SER A 96 3.40 -3.14 27.56
CA SER A 96 3.29 -3.82 28.87
C SER A 96 2.24 -4.93 28.89
N LYS A 97 1.31 -4.92 27.93
CA LYS A 97 0.25 -5.92 27.72
C LYS A 97 0.55 -6.83 26.52
N ARG A 98 1.81 -6.87 26.04
CA ARG A 98 2.19 -7.70 24.89
C ARG A 98 1.96 -9.19 25.22
N PRO A 99 1.34 -9.97 24.31
CA PRO A 99 1.27 -11.42 24.45
C PRO A 99 2.65 -12.04 24.66
N VAL A 100 2.78 -12.87 25.69
CA VAL A 100 4.07 -13.42 26.13
C VAL A 100 4.57 -14.45 25.12
N PRO A 101 5.86 -14.43 24.70
CA PRO A 101 6.43 -15.49 23.86
C PRO A 101 6.17 -16.89 24.45
N GLY A 102 5.77 -17.84 23.61
CA GLY A 102 5.41 -19.20 24.02
C GLY A 102 3.97 -19.37 24.55
N SER A 103 3.26 -18.28 24.85
CA SER A 103 1.85 -18.35 25.25
C SER A 103 0.90 -18.56 24.06
N LEU A 104 -0.34 -18.95 24.34
CA LEU A 104 -1.41 -19.02 23.35
C LEU A 104 -2.01 -17.63 23.09
N PHE A 105 -2.27 -17.32 21.82
CA PHE A 105 -2.93 -16.10 21.39
C PHE A 105 -4.02 -16.42 20.37
N THR A 106 -5.24 -15.97 20.62
CA THR A 106 -6.36 -16.09 19.69
C THR A 106 -6.60 -14.77 18.98
N CYS A 107 -6.45 -14.74 17.66
CA CYS A 107 -6.65 -13.52 16.88
C CYS A 107 -8.13 -13.10 16.90
N PRO A 108 -8.47 -11.84 17.25
CA PRO A 108 -9.87 -11.42 17.34
C PRO A 108 -10.58 -11.33 15.98
N ILE A 109 -9.83 -11.33 14.87
CA ILE A 109 -10.41 -11.24 13.52
C ILE A 109 -10.68 -12.65 12.95
N CYS A 110 -9.63 -13.47 12.79
CA CYS A 110 -9.79 -14.78 12.17
C CYS A 110 -10.06 -15.91 13.16
N GLN A 111 -10.07 -15.62 14.47
CA GLN A 111 -10.33 -16.56 15.57
C GLN A 111 -9.38 -17.77 15.63
N LYS A 112 -8.27 -17.74 14.88
CA LYS A 112 -7.23 -18.76 14.94
C LYS A 112 -6.39 -18.58 16.20
N THR A 113 -6.22 -19.65 16.97
CA THR A 113 -5.29 -19.72 18.10
C THR A 113 -3.90 -20.11 17.60
N THR A 114 -2.87 -19.40 18.06
CA THR A 114 -1.47 -19.64 17.71
C THR A 114 -0.59 -19.60 18.95
N ILE A 115 0.65 -20.08 18.85
CA ILE A 115 1.68 -19.85 19.86
C ILE A 115 2.45 -18.57 19.49
N VAL A 116 2.54 -17.63 20.42
CA VAL A 116 3.27 -16.37 20.24
C VAL A 116 4.75 -16.67 20.03
N GLY A 117 5.35 -16.11 18.97
CA GLY A 117 6.76 -16.33 18.64
C GLY A 117 6.98 -17.41 17.57
N ILE A 118 6.07 -18.40 17.47
CA ILE A 118 5.96 -19.24 16.26
C ILE A 118 5.22 -18.46 15.18
N SER A 119 4.07 -17.89 15.56
CA SER A 119 3.37 -16.89 14.74
C SER A 119 3.61 -15.51 15.31
N LYS A 120 3.80 -14.55 14.41
CA LYS A 120 4.02 -13.16 14.78
C LYS A 120 2.69 -12.48 15.11
N VAL A 121 2.67 -11.83 16.27
CA VAL A 121 1.59 -10.95 16.71
C VAL A 121 2.06 -9.50 16.55
N VAL A 122 1.20 -8.64 16.04
CA VAL A 122 1.50 -7.25 15.71
C VAL A 122 0.46 -6.33 16.33
N LEU A 123 0.90 -5.12 16.71
CA LEU A 123 0.03 -4.11 17.29
C LEU A 123 -0.62 -3.30 16.17
N ASP A 124 -1.93 -3.51 15.96
CA ASP A 124 -2.71 -2.77 14.97
C ASP A 124 -3.10 -1.39 15.51
N HIS A 125 -3.14 -0.41 14.62
CA HIS A 125 -3.56 0.95 14.94
C HIS A 125 -4.22 1.62 13.74
N ASN A 126 -5.02 2.62 14.03
CA ASN A 126 -5.68 3.42 13.01
C ASN A 126 -4.67 4.43 12.42
N HIS A 127 -4.32 4.30 11.14
CA HIS A 127 -3.38 5.19 10.46
C HIS A 127 -3.87 6.64 10.26
N SER A 128 -5.13 6.97 10.56
CA SER A 128 -5.61 8.36 10.56
C SER A 128 -5.43 9.06 11.91
N THR A 129 -5.52 8.31 13.01
CA THR A 129 -5.52 8.88 14.39
C THR A 129 -4.32 8.47 15.23
N GLY A 130 -3.62 7.41 14.85
CA GLY A 130 -2.57 6.77 15.66
C GLY A 130 -3.12 5.88 16.78
N ASN A 131 -4.43 5.84 17.02
CA ASN A 131 -5.02 5.08 18.12
C ASN A 131 -4.89 3.57 17.89
N VAL A 132 -4.43 2.87 18.92
CA VAL A 132 -4.28 1.41 18.90
C VAL A 132 -5.65 0.75 18.88
N ARG A 133 -5.83 -0.26 18.01
CA ARG A 133 -7.02 -1.12 17.99
C ARG A 133 -6.82 -2.39 18.81
N GLY A 134 -5.61 -2.95 18.78
CA GLY A 134 -5.22 -4.09 19.61
C GLY A 134 -4.19 -5.00 18.95
N TRP A 135 -3.90 -6.12 19.61
CA TRP A 135 -3.00 -7.14 19.07
C TRP A 135 -3.72 -8.03 18.06
N LEU A 136 -3.12 -8.25 16.89
CA LEU A 136 -3.60 -9.11 15.81
C LEU A 136 -2.51 -10.10 15.38
N CYS A 137 -2.89 -11.21 14.73
CA CYS A 137 -1.91 -11.99 13.99
C CYS A 137 -1.42 -11.20 12.74
N GLU A 138 -0.17 -11.41 12.35
CA GLU A 138 0.44 -10.70 11.20
C GLU A 138 -0.35 -10.85 9.90
N SER A 139 -0.95 -12.03 9.69
CA SER A 139 -1.77 -12.31 8.49
C SER A 139 -3.00 -11.41 8.43
N CYS A 140 -3.77 -11.28 9.52
CA CYS A 140 -4.94 -10.41 9.56
C CYS A 140 -4.57 -8.93 9.43
N ASN A 141 -3.53 -8.48 10.14
CA ASN A 141 -3.04 -7.10 10.04
C ASN A 141 -2.61 -6.77 8.60
N THR A 142 -1.84 -7.66 7.96
CA THR A 142 -1.44 -7.49 6.56
C THR A 142 -2.65 -7.51 5.64
N GLY A 143 -3.65 -8.36 5.92
CA GLY A 143 -4.91 -8.45 5.17
C GLY A 143 -5.70 -7.14 5.19
N ILE A 144 -5.90 -6.53 6.36
CA ILE A 144 -6.55 -5.21 6.48
C ILE A 144 -5.74 -4.16 5.69
N GLY A 145 -4.42 -4.17 5.82
CA GLY A 145 -3.52 -3.28 5.07
C GLY A 145 -3.56 -3.44 3.56
N ARG A 146 -4.09 -4.55 3.01
CA ARG A 146 -4.32 -4.72 1.56
C ARG A 146 -5.56 -3.98 1.07
N PHE A 147 -6.51 -3.72 1.96
CA PHE A 147 -7.68 -2.89 1.71
C PHE A 147 -7.48 -1.44 2.17
N ASP A 148 -6.21 -1.02 2.35
CA ASP A 148 -5.82 0.32 2.80
C ASP A 148 -6.53 0.76 4.09
N ASP A 149 -6.91 -0.20 4.94
CA ASP A 149 -7.64 0.00 6.19
C ASP A 149 -9.00 0.72 6.02
N LYS A 150 -9.54 0.72 4.80
CA LYS A 150 -10.81 1.37 4.44
C LYS A 150 -11.96 0.40 4.55
N ILE A 151 -12.92 0.74 5.40
CA ILE A 151 -14.13 -0.07 5.61
C ILE A 151 -14.91 -0.21 4.30
N GLU A 152 -14.96 0.83 3.48
CA GLU A 152 -15.70 0.83 2.21
C GLU A 152 -15.14 -0.23 1.24
N ILE A 153 -13.81 -0.37 1.15
CA ILE A 153 -13.17 -1.37 0.29
C ILE A 153 -13.43 -2.78 0.81
N ILE A 154 -13.38 -2.98 2.13
CA ILE A 154 -13.71 -4.26 2.75
C ILE A 154 -15.18 -4.63 2.47
N GLN A 155 -16.09 -3.65 2.53
CA GLN A 155 -17.50 -3.87 2.20
C GLN A 155 -17.67 -4.31 0.73
N HIS A 156 -16.97 -3.66 -0.21
CA HIS A 156 -16.97 -4.12 -1.60
C HIS A 156 -16.45 -5.56 -1.75
N ALA A 157 -15.45 -5.96 -0.97
CA ALA A 157 -14.94 -7.33 -0.98
C ALA A 157 -15.98 -8.33 -0.43
N ILE A 158 -16.71 -7.97 0.62
CA ILE A 158 -17.84 -8.78 1.15
C ILE A 158 -18.93 -8.92 0.08
N ASP A 159 -19.33 -7.82 -0.55
CA ASP A 159 -20.37 -7.82 -1.58
C ASP A 159 -19.94 -8.63 -2.80
N TRP A 160 -18.66 -8.56 -3.17
CA TRP A 160 -18.07 -9.40 -4.22
C TRP A 160 -18.19 -10.89 -3.91
N LEU A 161 -17.83 -11.32 -2.69
CA LEU A 161 -17.96 -12.72 -2.27
C LEU A 161 -19.41 -13.20 -2.26
N LYS A 162 -20.36 -12.31 -1.95
CA LYS A 162 -21.79 -12.65 -1.97
C LYS A 162 -22.35 -12.87 -3.38
N LYS A 163 -21.72 -12.33 -4.44
CA LYS A 163 -22.23 -12.46 -5.82
C LYS A 163 -22.29 -13.89 -6.34
N THR A 164 -21.42 -14.77 -5.85
CA THR A 164 -21.34 -16.18 -6.27
C THR A 164 -21.92 -17.16 -5.25
N ASN A 165 -22.48 -16.66 -4.14
CA ASN A 165 -23.12 -17.48 -3.11
C ASN A 165 -24.66 -17.51 -3.31
N ARG A 166 -25.10 -17.91 -4.51
CA ARG A 166 -26.46 -18.40 -4.78
C ARG A 166 -26.38 -19.84 -5.25
#